data_AF-A0A420XFB1-F1
#
_entry.id   AF-A0A420XFB1-F1
#
_cell.length_a   1.000
_cell.length_b   1.000
_cell.length_c   1.000
_cell.angle_alpha   90.00
_cell.angle_beta   90.00
_cell.angle_gamma   90.00
#
_symmetry.space_group_name_H-M   'P 1'
#
loop_
_entity.id
_entity.type
_entity.pdbx_description
1 polymer ?
#
loop_
_entity_poly.entity_id
_entity_poly.type
_entity_poly.pdbx_seq_one_letter_code
_entity_poly.pdbx_strand_id
1 'polypeptide(L)' 'MYLWGTTLIFSLSILLVGCDAKDRCLDQGGSYDEISQQCNK' A
#
# COMPACT_ATOMS: atom_id res chain seq x y z
N MET A 1 19.82 15.32 -14.94
CA MET A 1 18.34 15.45 -14.89
C MET A 1 17.62 14.13 -14.62
N TYR A 2 18.25 13.12 -13.97
CA TYR A 2 17.60 11.83 -13.66
C TYR A 2 17.23 11.66 -12.18
N LEU A 3 17.70 12.56 -11.31
CA LEU A 3 17.57 12.44 -9.86
C LEU A 3 16.14 12.71 -9.33
N TRP A 4 15.28 13.38 -10.12
CA TRP A 4 13.90 13.70 -9.74
C TRP A 4 12.90 12.62 -10.17
N GLY A 5 13.21 11.87 -11.24
CA GLY A 5 12.34 10.82 -11.78
C GLY A 5 12.36 9.53 -10.95
N THR A 6 13.52 9.18 -10.38
CA THR A 6 13.67 7.99 -9.53
C THR A 6 12.98 8.11 -8.18
N THR A 7 12.89 9.32 -7.62
CA THR A 7 12.25 9.58 -6.32
C THR A 7 10.73 9.40 -6.39
N LEU A 8 10.13 9.76 -7.53
CA LEU A 8 8.70 9.54 -7.80
C LEU A 8 8.34 8.06 -7.89
N ILE A 9 9.21 7.26 -8.51
CA ILE A 9 8.99 5.82 -8.68
C ILE A 9 9.08 5.09 -7.33
N PHE A 10 10.06 5.44 -6.49
CA PHE A 10 10.24 4.81 -5.18
C PHE A 10 9.07 5.07 -4.22
N SER A 11 8.47 6.26 -4.29
CA SER A 11 7.30 6.64 -3.48
C SER A 11 6.04 5.88 -3.91
N LEU A 12 5.91 5.59 -5.21
CA LEU A 12 4.76 4.88 -5.76
C LEU A 12 4.77 3.39 -5.35
N SER A 13 5.94 2.76 -5.26
CA SER A 13 6.08 1.35 -4.86
C SER A 13 5.63 1.10 -3.41
N ILE A 14 5.83 2.06 -2.50
CA ILE A 14 5.44 1.91 -1.09
C ILE A 14 3.90 1.97 -0.95
N LEU A 15 3.26 2.82 -1.75
CA LEU A 15 1.80 2.93 -1.82
C LEU A 15 1.17 1.67 -2.45
N LEU A 16 1.81 1.10 -3.48
CA LEU A 16 1.32 -0.11 -4.15
C LEU A 16 1.36 -1.34 -3.24
N VAL A 17 2.41 -1.49 -2.41
CA VAL A 17 2.52 -2.61 -1.45
C VAL A 17 1.47 -2.49 -0.34
N GLY A 18 1.18 -1.27 0.12
CA GLY A 18 0.10 -1.00 1.08
C GLY A 18 -1.31 -1.20 0.49
N CYS A 19 -1.51 -0.86 -0.79
CA CYS A 19 -2.77 -1.12 -1.48
C CYS A 19 -3.03 -2.63 -1.67
N ASP A 20 -2.02 -3.41 -2.07
CA ASP A 20 -2.20 -4.85 -2.29
C ASP A 20 -2.60 -5.59 -1.00
N ALA A 21 -2.03 -5.20 0.15
CA ALA A 21 -2.38 -5.76 1.46
C ALA A 21 -3.81 -5.38 1.89
N LYS A 22 -4.22 -4.13 1.63
CA LYS A 22 -5.57 -3.63 1.89
C LYS A 22 -6.61 -4.36 1.04
N ASP A 23 -6.39 -4.43 -0.26
CA ASP A 23 -7.32 -5.06 -1.19
C ASP A 23 -7.49 -6.54 -0.88
N ARG A 24 -6.39 -7.27 -0.59
CA ARG A 24 -6.46 -8.67 -0.15
C ARG A 24 -7.17 -8.87 1.19
N CYS A 25 -7.10 -7.90 2.09
CA CYS A 25 -7.79 -7.98 3.37
C CYS A 25 -9.31 -7.87 3.18
N LEU A 26 -9.73 -6.88 2.40
CA LEU A 26 -11.14 -6.62 2.09
C LEU A 26 -11.75 -7.77 1.29
N ASP A 27 -11.01 -8.34 0.33
CA ASP A 27 -11.46 -9.47 -0.49
C ASP A 27 -11.65 -10.76 0.33
N GLN A 28 -10.91 -10.91 1.44
CA GLN A 28 -11.08 -12.00 2.40
C GLN A 28 -12.20 -11.75 3.42
N GLY A 29 -12.96 -10.66 3.26
CA GLY A 29 -14.04 -10.24 4.15
C GLY A 29 -13.55 -9.69 5.50
N GLY A 30 -12.28 -9.29 5.59
CA GLY A 30 -11.73 -8.59 6.74
C GLY A 30 -11.95 -7.08 6.66
N SER A 31 -11.66 -6.38 7.75
CA SER A 31 -11.63 -4.93 7.85
C SER A 31 -10.17 -4.47 7.92
N TYR A 32 -9.75 -3.66 6.95
CA TYR A 32 -8.38 -3.14 6.92
C TYR A 32 -8.29 -1.83 7.72
N ASP A 33 -7.40 -1.80 8.70
CA ASP A 33 -7.13 -0.62 9.50
C ASP A 33 -6.04 0.24 8.82
N GLU A 34 -6.46 1.38 8.29
CA GLU A 34 -5.63 2.30 7.51
C GLU A 34 -4.48 2.91 8.35
N ILE A 35 -4.66 3.00 9.68
CA ILE A 35 -3.74 3.68 10.60
C ILE A 35 -2.63 2.72 11.05
N SER A 36 -3.01 1.50 11.42
CA SER A 36 -2.09 0.45 11.87
C SER A 36 -1.57 -0.41 10.73
N GLN A 37 -2.08 -0.22 9.51
CA GLN A 37 -1.75 -0.99 8.30
C GLN A 37 -1.94 -2.51 8.51
N GLN A 38 -2.96 -2.87 9.28
CA GLN A 38 -3.24 -4.25 9.67
C GLN A 38 -4.62 -4.69 9.19
N CYS A 39 -4.69 -5.97 8.81
CA CYS A 39 -5.95 -6.61 8.48
C CYS A 39 -6.55 -7.25 9.73
N ASN A 40 -7.77 -6.86 10.08
CA ASN A 40 -8.53 -7.44 11.17
C ASN A 40 -9.67 -8.29 10.59
N LYS A 41 -9.89 -9.48 11.12
CA LYS A 41 -10.92 -10.42 10.60
C LYS A 41 -11.97 -10.69 11.67
#